data_AF-A0A497QTU7-F1
#
_entry.id   AF-A0A497QTU7-F1
#
_cell.length_a   1.000
_cell.length_b   1.000
_cell.length_c   1.000
_cell.angle_alpha   90.00
_cell.angle_beta   90.00
_cell.angle_gamma   90.00
#
_symmetry.space_group_name_H-M   'P 1'
#
loop_
_entity.id
_entity.type
_entity.pdbx_description
1 polymer ?
#
loop_
_entity_poly.entity_id
_entity_poly.type
_entity_poly.pdbx_seq_one_letter_code
_entity_poly.pdbx_strand_id
1 'polypeptide(L)'
;YNDKNFFVPNPIDRLAIGNRTKSMKPNKDGSLTIYFQKEAPKGNEGNWLPAPDGNFRVSLRLYVPKENVINGSWLPPGIEIIK
;
A
#
# COMPACT_ATOMS: atom_id res chain seq x y z
N TYR A 1 4.66 8.91 -0.73
CA TYR A 1 5.19 10.27 -0.96
C TYR A 1 6.35 10.52 -0.03
N ASN A 2 7.39 11.23 -0.46
CA ASN A 2 8.46 11.66 0.43
C ASN A 2 7.98 12.76 1.40
N ASP A 3 8.90 13.23 2.25
CA ASP A 3 8.73 14.36 3.17
C ASP A 3 8.25 15.66 2.50
N LYS A 4 8.54 15.83 1.20
CA LYS A 4 8.10 16.95 0.35
C LYS A 4 6.79 16.70 -0.40
N ASN A 5 6.06 15.63 -0.09
CA ASN A 5 4.80 15.23 -0.74
C ASN A 5 4.90 14.86 -2.23
N PHE A 6 6.09 14.52 -2.74
CA PHE A 6 6.27 14.05 -4.12
C PHE A 6 6.26 12.53 -4.22
N PHE A 7 5.96 12.03 -5.43
CA PHE A 7 6.25 10.64 -5.78
C PHE A 7 7.76 10.40 -5.79
N VAL A 8 8.15 9.17 -5.47
CA VAL A 8 9.56 8.77 -5.43
C VAL A 8 9.80 7.78 -6.57
N PRO A 9 10.67 8.09 -7.53
CA PRO A 9 11.07 7.15 -8.57
C PRO A 9 11.62 5.86 -7.97
N ASN A 10 11.35 4.72 -8.60
CA ASN A 10 11.86 3.42 -8.18
C ASN A 10 12.14 2.53 -9.41
N PRO A 11 12.98 1.49 -9.28
CA PRO A 11 13.44 0.70 -10.43
C PRO A 11 12.34 -0.01 -11.23
N ILE A 12 11.14 -0.17 -10.66
CA ILE A 12 10.00 -0.86 -11.30
C ILE A 12 8.86 0.09 -11.70
N ASP A 13 9.09 1.40 -11.60
CA ASP A 13 8.12 2.47 -11.90
C ASP A 13 6.74 2.28 -11.22
N ARG A 14 6.73 1.75 -9.99
CA ARG A 14 5.51 1.50 -9.22
C ARG A 14 5.28 2.59 -8.20
N LEU A 15 4.35 3.50 -8.49
CA LEU A 15 3.98 4.61 -7.59
C LEU A 15 2.70 4.37 -6.79
N ALA A 16 1.93 3.34 -7.15
CA ALA A 16 0.69 2.95 -6.49
C ALA A 16 0.45 1.43 -6.61
N ILE A 17 -0.35 0.89 -5.69
CA ILE A 17 -0.80 -0.50 -5.68
C ILE A 17 -2.27 -0.55 -5.27
N GLY A 18 -3.06 -1.44 -5.87
CA GLY A 18 -4.48 -1.59 -5.54
C GLY A 18 -5.20 -2.55 -6.47
N ASN A 19 -6.54 -2.50 -6.50
CA ASN A 19 -7.39 -3.46 -7.23
C ASN A 19 -7.12 -3.59 -8.75
N ARG A 20 -6.37 -2.66 -9.35
CA ARG A 20 -5.96 -2.71 -10.77
C ARG A 20 -4.60 -3.40 -10.99
N THR A 21 -3.87 -3.72 -9.91
CA THR A 21 -2.56 -4.36 -9.95
C THR A 21 -2.73 -5.87 -10.08
N LYS A 22 -2.55 -6.41 -11.30
CA LYS A 22 -2.76 -7.84 -11.62
C LYS A 22 -1.90 -8.82 -10.81
N SER A 23 -0.74 -8.38 -10.33
CA SER A 23 0.18 -9.23 -9.56
C SER A 23 -0.22 -9.43 -8.10
N MET A 24 -1.20 -8.68 -7.59
CA MET A 24 -1.61 -8.76 -6.19
C MET A 24 -2.23 -10.12 -5.85
N LYS A 25 -1.89 -10.63 -4.67
CA LYS A 25 -2.35 -11.92 -4.17
C LYS A 25 -3.07 -11.72 -2.83
N PRO A 26 -4.38 -12.02 -2.74
CA PRO A 26 -5.08 -12.01 -1.46
C PRO A 26 -4.59 -13.15 -0.56
N ASN A 27 -4.73 -12.94 0.74
CA ASN A 27 -4.58 -13.96 1.77
C ASN A 27 -5.73 -14.98 1.68
N LYS A 28 -5.61 -16.11 2.40
CA LYS A 28 -6.63 -17.18 2.39
C LYS A 28 -8.00 -16.71 2.89
N ASP A 29 -8.03 -15.71 3.77
CA ASP A 29 -9.24 -15.09 4.30
C ASP A 29 -9.81 -13.97 3.40
N GLY A 30 -9.18 -13.72 2.25
CA GLY A 30 -9.56 -12.67 1.31
C GLY A 30 -9.00 -11.28 1.64
N SER A 31 -8.28 -11.12 2.75
CA SER A 31 -7.58 -9.86 3.08
C SER A 31 -6.37 -9.62 2.16
N LEU A 32 -5.80 -8.42 2.22
CA LEU A 32 -4.58 -8.06 1.50
C LEU A 32 -3.54 -7.53 2.49
N THR A 33 -2.35 -8.11 2.44
CA THR A 33 -1.16 -7.57 3.11
C THR A 33 -0.38 -6.73 2.12
N ILE A 34 -0.08 -5.47 2.44
CA ILE A 34 0.74 -4.59 1.60
C ILE A 34 2.06 -4.29 2.30
N TYR A 35 3.17 -4.55 1.62
CA TYR A 35 4.51 -4.27 2.14
C TYR A 35 5.01 -2.93 1.62
N PHE A 36 5.54 -2.09 2.52
CA PHE A 36 6.19 -0.82 2.18
C PHE A 36 7.66 -0.90 2.62
N GLN A 37 8.58 -1.05 1.68
CA GLN A 37 10.03 -1.10 1.95
C GLN A 37 10.81 -0.92 0.66
N LYS A 38 12.13 -0.70 0.77
CA LYS A 38 13.00 -0.42 -0.38
C LYS A 38 13.19 -1.60 -1.32
N GLU A 39 13.34 -2.79 -0.77
CA GLU A 39 13.59 -4.02 -1.53
C GLU A 39 12.35 -4.92 -1.58
N ALA A 40 12.22 -5.69 -2.65
CA ALA A 40 11.07 -6.57 -2.81
C ALA A 40 11.09 -7.71 -1.78
N PRO A 41 10.03 -7.89 -0.97
CA PRO A 41 9.93 -9.06 -0.10
C PRO A 41 9.77 -10.32 -0.95
N LYS A 42 10.65 -11.30 -0.74
CA LYS A 42 10.62 -12.57 -1.47
C LYS A 42 9.24 -13.24 -1.37
N GLY A 43 8.66 -13.56 -2.53
CA GLY A 43 7.35 -14.20 -2.66
C GLY A 43 6.15 -13.25 -2.50
N ASN A 44 6.38 -11.98 -2.18
CA ASN A 44 5.37 -10.95 -1.95
C ASN A 44 5.56 -9.73 -2.89
N GLU A 45 6.29 -9.90 -3.99
CA GLU A 45 6.60 -8.85 -4.98
C GLU A 45 5.31 -8.25 -5.58
N GLY A 46 4.26 -9.05 -5.67
CA GLY A 46 2.94 -8.64 -6.15
C GLY A 46 2.18 -7.72 -5.20
N ASN A 47 2.50 -7.76 -3.90
CA ASN A 47 1.84 -7.07 -2.80
C ASN A 47 2.73 -5.98 -2.17
N TRP A 48 3.72 -5.51 -2.91
CA TRP A 48 4.75 -4.62 -2.41
C TRP A 48 4.73 -3.28 -3.13
N LEU A 49 4.95 -2.20 -2.38
CA LEU A 49 5.16 -0.87 -2.91
C LEU A 49 6.56 -0.38 -2.46
N PRO A 50 7.46 -0.05 -3.40
CA PRO A 50 8.74 0.55 -3.08
C PRO A 50 8.57 1.82 -2.24
N ALA A 51 9.29 1.89 -1.11
CA ALA A 51 9.31 3.05 -0.22
C ALA A 51 10.74 3.62 -0.13
N PRO A 52 10.91 4.95 -0.04
CA PRO A 52 12.21 5.58 0.14
C PRO A 52 12.80 5.27 1.53
N ASP A 53 14.10 5.53 1.67
CA ASP A 53 14.73 5.64 2.98
C ASP A 53 14.16 6.85 3.75
N GLY A 54 13.99 6.71 5.06
CA GLY A 54 13.47 7.77 5.93
C GLY A 54 11.95 7.90 5.93
N ASN A 55 11.46 9.07 6.31
CA ASN A 55 10.02 9.31 6.47
C ASN A 55 9.30 9.36 5.12
N PHE A 56 8.17 8.68 5.04
CA PHE A 56 7.26 8.75 3.90
C PHE A 56 5.80 8.77 4.36
N ARG A 57 4.93 9.18 3.45
CA ARG A 57 3.48 9.20 3.64
C ARG A 57 2.80 8.25 2.69
N VAL A 58 1.79 7.54 3.18
CA VAL A 58 0.90 6.68 2.40
C VAL A 58 -0.46 7.36 2.33
N SER A 59 -1.11 7.28 1.15
CA SER A 59 -2.49 7.73 0.99
C SER A 59 -3.33 6.58 0.45
N LEU A 60 -4.35 6.20 1.21
CA LEU A 60 -5.38 5.27 0.75
C LEU A 60 -6.45 6.05 -0.01
N ARG A 61 -6.84 5.55 -1.18
CA ARG A 61 -7.96 6.09 -1.97
C ARG A 61 -9.03 5.03 -2.15
N LEU A 62 -10.26 5.38 -1.80
CA LEU A 62 -11.43 4.55 -1.99
C LEU A 62 -12.33 5.23 -3.02
N TYR A 63 -12.64 4.49 -4.10
CA TYR A 63 -13.48 5.00 -5.19
C TYR A 63 -14.88 4.45 -5.00
N VAL A 64 -15.86 5.34 -4.80
CA VAL A 64 -17.24 4.98 -4.46
C VAL A 64 -17.28 4.14 -3.16
N PRO A 65 -16.82 4.71 -2.02
CA PRO A 65 -16.80 3.99 -0.76
C PRO A 65 -18.22 3.63 -0.30
N LYS A 66 -18.35 2.52 0.40
CA LYS A 66 -19.60 2.11 1.05
C LYS A 66 -19.90 3.01 2.26
N GLU A 67 -21.16 3.02 2.68
CA GLU A 67 -21.66 3.84 3.79
C GLU A 67 -20.85 3.68 5.09
N ASN A 68 -20.39 2.47 5.40
CA ASN A 68 -19.61 2.19 6.60
C ASN A 68 -18.25 2.92 6.63
N VAL A 69 -17.68 3.23 5.46
CA VAL A 69 -16.47 4.05 5.34
C VAL A 69 -16.82 5.53 5.51
N ILE A 70 -17.93 5.98 4.88
CA ILE A 70 -18.36 7.38 4.89
C ILE A 70 -18.71 7.83 6.31
N ASN A 71 -19.44 7.00 7.05
CA ASN A 71 -19.84 7.29 8.42
C ASN A 71 -18.78 6.93 9.47
N GLY A 72 -17.61 6.43 9.06
CA GLY A 72 -16.48 6.12 9.94
C GLY A 72 -16.64 4.86 10.81
N SER A 73 -17.70 4.06 10.62
CA SER A 73 -17.84 2.78 11.34
C SER A 73 -16.80 1.73 10.91
N TRP A 74 -16.18 1.92 9.74
CA TRP A 74 -14.98 1.22 9.33
C TRP A 74 -13.85 2.20 9.06
N LEU A 75 -12.66 1.89 9.59
CA LEU A 75 -11.40 2.56 9.30
C LEU A 75 -10.40 1.53 8.75
N PRO A 76 -9.49 1.92 7.85
CA PRO A 76 -8.44 1.01 7.41
C PRO A 76 -7.53 0.63 8.59
N PRO A 77 -6.95 -0.58 8.59
CA PRO A 77 -5.95 -0.94 9.58
C PRO A 77 -4.75 0.01 9.51
N GLY A 78 -4.13 0.24 10.67
CA GLY A 78 -2.90 1.01 10.76
C GLY A 78 -1.74 0.34 10.02
N ILE A 79 -0.74 1.13 9.65
CA ILE A 79 0.53 0.60 9.14
C ILE A 79 1.38 0.19 10.34
N GLU A 80 1.87 -1.05 10.31
CA GLU A 80 2.72 -1.61 11.36
C GLU A 80 4.18 -1.67 10.90
N ILE A 81 5.09 -1.32 11.82
CA ILE A 81 6.53 -1.52 11.61
C ILE A 81 6.85 -2.97 11.96
N ILE A 82 7.28 -3.73 10.96
CA ILE A 82 7.79 -5.09 11.16
C ILE A 82 9.27 -4.98 11.54
N LYS A 83 9.65 -5.56 12.68
CA LYS A 83 11.03 -5.63 13.18
C LYS A 83 11.72 -6.91 12.72
#